data_AF-A0A1V6AE01-F1
#
_entry.id   AF-A0A1V6AE01-F1
#
_cell.length_a   1.000
_cell.length_b   1.000
_cell.length_c   1.000
_cell.angle_alpha   90.00
_cell.angle_beta   90.00
_cell.angle_gamma   90.00
#
_symmetry.space_group_name_H-M   'P 1'
#
loop_
_entity.id
_entity.type
_entity.pdbx_description
1 polymer ?
#
loop_
_entity_poly.entity_id
_entity_poly.type
_entity_poly.pdbx_seq_one_letter_code
_entity_poly.pdbx_strand_id
1 'polypeptide(L)'
;MGNLNCPKCDNASLDANGVCVNCGYVLRLICPKCAHTNSVKARFCGFCGTGTSVSIRIKKEIRSRVSYVARMRIKHFATGLAFGTLLALFAFGAMP
;
A
#
# COMPACT_ATOMS: atom_id res chain seq x y z
N MET A 1 7.06 -14.82 9.20
CA MET A 1 5.78 -14.66 8.49
C MET A 1 4.71 -15.29 9.37
N GLY A 2 3.91 -14.47 10.05
CA GLY A 2 2.98 -14.97 11.08
C GLY A 2 1.82 -15.71 10.43
N ASN A 3 1.73 -17.01 10.72
CA ASN A 3 0.63 -17.84 10.30
C ASN A 3 -0.57 -17.51 11.20
N LEU A 4 -1.52 -16.73 10.70
CA LEU A 4 -2.73 -16.39 11.45
C LEU A 4 -3.58 -17.66 11.57
N ASN A 5 -3.79 -18.13 12.80
CA ASN A 5 -4.70 -19.24 13.06
C ASN A 5 -6.13 -18.82 12.73
N CYS A 6 -6.91 -19.76 12.20
CA CYS A 6 -8.32 -19.53 11.91
C CYS A 6 -9.11 -19.33 13.21
N PRO A 7 -9.79 -18.19 13.41
CA PRO A 7 -10.51 -17.88 14.65
C PRO A 7 -11.78 -18.73 14.85
N LYS A 8 -12.17 -19.54 13.86
CA LYS A 8 -13.37 -20.39 13.94
C LYS A 8 -13.04 -21.80 14.43
N CYS A 9 -11.88 -22.34 14.09
CA CYS A 9 -11.54 -23.74 14.36
C CYS A 9 -10.20 -23.92 15.09
N ASP A 10 -9.42 -22.84 15.29
CA ASP A 10 -8.10 -22.76 15.95
C ASP A 10 -7.00 -23.73 15.51
N ASN A 11 -7.31 -24.69 14.64
CA ASN A 11 -6.45 -25.80 14.27
C ASN A 11 -5.83 -25.67 12.87
N ALA A 12 -6.06 -24.56 12.16
CA ALA A 12 -5.63 -24.44 10.77
C ALA A 12 -5.24 -23.01 10.39
N SER A 13 -4.31 -22.95 9.45
CA SER A 13 -3.79 -21.75 8.82
C SER A 13 -4.74 -21.20 7.76
N LEU A 14 -4.71 -19.88 7.61
CA LEU A 14 -5.36 -19.21 6.48
C LEU A 14 -4.45 -19.30 5.25
N ASP A 15 -5.03 -19.56 4.08
CA ASP A 15 -4.33 -19.49 2.81
C ASP A 15 -3.98 -18.03 2.43
N ALA A 16 -3.31 -17.84 1.29
CA ALA A 16 -2.99 -16.51 0.79
C ALA A 16 -4.21 -15.64 0.47
N ASN A 17 -5.42 -16.22 0.41
CA ASN A 17 -6.70 -15.54 0.21
C ASN A 17 -7.40 -15.17 1.53
N GLY A 18 -6.86 -15.60 2.68
CA GLY A 18 -7.51 -15.45 3.97
C GLY A 18 -8.65 -16.46 4.16
N VAL A 19 -8.60 -17.61 3.49
CA VAL A 19 -9.55 -18.71 3.62
C VAL A 19 -8.92 -19.83 4.43
N CYS A 20 -9.61 -20.35 5.43
CA CYS A 20 -9.14 -21.47 6.24
C CYS A 20 -9.14 -22.75 5.41
N VAL A 21 -7.99 -23.43 5.36
CA VAL A 21 -7.81 -24.67 4.57
C VAL A 21 -8.61 -25.87 5.12
N ASN A 22 -9.04 -25.82 6.38
CA ASN A 22 -9.77 -26.90 7.02
C ASN A 22 -11.29 -26.68 7.01
N CYS A 23 -11.76 -25.53 7.48
CA CYS A 23 -13.19 -25.28 7.70
C CYS A 23 -13.84 -24.32 6.68
N GLY A 24 -13.06 -23.81 5.71
CA GLY A 24 -13.56 -22.89 4.68
C GLY A 24 -13.93 -21.49 5.18
N TYR A 25 -13.63 -21.16 6.44
CA TYR A 25 -13.89 -19.82 6.98
C TYR A 25 -13.12 -18.74 6.20
N VAL A 26 -13.84 -17.72 5.72
CA VAL A 26 -13.25 -16.58 5.02
C VAL A 26 -13.06 -15.45 6.03
N LEU A 27 -11.80 -15.07 6.26
CA LEU A 27 -11.46 -13.93 7.09
C LEU A 27 -11.98 -12.65 6.42
N ARG A 28 -12.63 -11.79 7.22
CA ARG A 28 -13.20 -10.52 6.77
C ARG A 28 -12.66 -9.37 7.61
N LEU A 29 -12.56 -8.20 6.98
CA LEU A 29 -12.14 -6.97 7.63
C LEU A 29 -13.34 -6.02 7.78
N ILE A 30 -13.47 -5.40 8.95
CA ILE A 30 -14.50 -4.39 9.18
C ILE A 30 -13.95 -3.03 8.76
N CYS A 31 -14.70 -2.28 7.96
CA CYS A 31 -14.30 -0.93 7.55
C CYS A 31 -14.30 0.02 8.76
N PRO A 32 -13.19 0.73 9.05
CA PRO A 32 -13.11 1.63 10.21
C PRO A 32 -13.96 2.91 10.07
N LYS A 33 -14.50 3.20 8.87
CA LYS A 33 -15.32 4.39 8.63
C LYS A 33 -16.82 4.11 8.67
N CYS A 34 -17.26 2.98 8.13
CA CYS A 34 -18.68 2.70 7.91
C CYS A 34 -19.12 1.31 8.40
N ALA A 35 -18.25 0.59 9.11
CA ALA A 35 -18.48 -0.76 9.63
C ALA A 35 -18.81 -1.85 8.57
N HIS A 36 -18.75 -1.53 7.27
CA HIS A 36 -19.02 -2.51 6.22
C HIS A 36 -17.98 -3.63 6.22
N THR A 37 -18.45 -4.86 6.11
CA THR A 37 -17.63 -6.06 6.07
C THR A 37 -17.03 -6.26 4.70
N ASN A 38 -15.71 -6.28 4.61
CA ASN A 38 -14.95 -6.44 3.37
C ASN A 38 -14.10 -7.72 3.40
N SER A 39 -13.69 -8.19 2.22
CA SER A 39 -12.62 -9.20 2.13
C SER A 39 -11.31 -8.63 2.66
N VAL A 40 -10.47 -9.47 3.26
CA VAL A 40 -9.11 -9.10 3.70
C VAL A 40 -8.22 -8.64 2.54
N LYS A 41 -8.50 -9.09 1.31
CA LYS A 41 -7.80 -8.64 0.10
C LYS A 41 -8.32 -7.32 -0.47
N ALA A 42 -9.47 -6.83 0.01
CA ALA A 42 -10.03 -5.58 -0.50
C ALA A 42 -9.08 -4.43 -0.18
N ARG A 43 -8.67 -3.66 -1.20
CA ARG A 43 -7.85 -2.46 -1.02
C ARG A 43 -8.66 -1.25 -0.54
N PHE A 44 -9.93 -1.22 -0.94
CA PHE A 44 -10.90 -0.18 -0.59
C PHE A 44 -12.19 -0.83 -0.13
N CYS A 45 -12.93 -0.13 0.72
CA CYS A 45 -14.26 -0.54 1.14
C CYS A 45 -15.21 -0.49 -0.05
N GLY A 46 -15.90 -1.60 -0.35
CA GLY A 46 -16.87 -1.69 -1.44
C GLY A 46 -18.10 -0.80 -1.26
N PHE A 47 -18.36 -0.34 -0.03
CA PHE A 47 -19.49 0.52 0.27
C PHE A 47 -19.13 2.02 0.27
N CYS A 48 -18.11 2.42 1.04
CA CYS A 48 -17.79 3.85 1.25
C CYS A 48 -16.48 4.32 0.59
N GLY A 49 -15.74 3.44 -0.09
CA GLY A 49 -14.48 3.77 -0.76
C GLY A 49 -13.29 4.08 0.16
N THR A 50 -13.42 3.90 1.48
CA THR A 50 -12.30 4.11 2.42
C THR A 50 -11.23 3.03 2.24
N GLY A 51 -9.95 3.42 2.26
CA GLY A 51 -8.84 2.47 2.23
C GLY A 51 -8.89 1.54 3.45
N THR A 52 -8.85 0.23 3.22
CA THR A 52 -8.93 -0.79 4.27
C THR A 52 -7.66 -0.82 5.12
N SER A 53 -6.49 -0.61 4.49
CA SER A 53 -5.21 -0.53 5.18
C SER A 53 -4.85 0.91 5.59
N VAL A 54 -4.03 1.03 6.63
CA VAL A 54 -3.48 2.33 7.08
C VAL A 54 -2.61 2.94 5.98
N SER A 55 -1.79 2.15 5.30
CA SER A 55 -0.89 2.62 4.25
C SER A 55 -1.64 3.22 3.05
N ILE A 56 -2.80 2.67 2.67
CA ILE A 56 -3.64 3.23 1.60
C ILE A 56 -4.24 4.58 2.05
N ARG A 57 -4.70 4.68 3.29
CA ARG A 57 -5.25 5.91 3.85
C ARG A 57 -4.20 7.03 3.91
N ILE A 58 -3.00 6.73 4.41
CA ILE A 58 -1.87 7.68 4.42
C ILE A 58 -1.52 8.14 3.00
N LYS A 59 -1.42 7.21 2.04
CA LYS A 59 -1.15 7.56 0.63
C LYS A 59 -2.23 8.47 0.03
N LYS A 60 -3.49 8.28 0.41
CA LYS A 60 -4.60 9.15 -0.02
C LYS A 60 -4.49 10.54 0.59
N GLU A 61 -4.15 10.64 1.88
CA GLU A 61 -4.03 11.90 2.60
C GLU A 61 -2.83 12.74 2.12
N ILE A 62 -1.68 12.11 1.89
CA ILE A 62 -0.52 12.79 1.28
C ILE A 62 -0.90 13.29 -0.11
N ARG A 63 -1.63 12.48 -0.88
CA ARG A 63 -2.09 12.85 -2.22
C ARG A 63 -3.12 13.99 -2.22
N SER A 64 -3.96 14.14 -1.20
CA SER A 64 -4.89 15.27 -1.14
C SER A 64 -4.19 16.56 -0.73
N ARG A 65 -3.18 16.48 0.14
CA ARG A 65 -2.45 17.65 0.65
C ARG A 65 -1.42 18.21 -0.32
N VAL A 66 -0.74 17.36 -1.08
CA VAL A 66 0.23 17.84 -2.06
C VAL A 66 -0.48 18.13 -3.38
N SER A 67 -0.47 19.38 -3.82
CA SER A 67 -1.09 19.77 -5.08
C SER A 67 -0.49 18.99 -6.25
N TYR A 68 -1.32 18.75 -7.27
CA TYR A 68 -0.89 18.06 -8.48
C TYR A 68 0.31 18.77 -9.12
N VAL A 69 0.27 20.10 -9.18
CA VAL A 69 1.32 20.95 -9.75
C VAL A 69 2.62 20.85 -8.93
N ALA A 70 2.55 20.88 -7.59
CA ALA A 70 3.73 20.71 -6.75
C ALA A 70 4.38 19.33 -6.98
N ARG A 71 3.58 18.27 -7.11
CA ARG A 71 4.10 16.93 -7.44
C ARG A 71 4.78 16.87 -8.79
N MET A 72 4.24 17.53 -9.82
CA MET A 72 4.90 17.59 -11.12
C MET A 72 6.22 18.36 -11.04
N ARG A 73 6.25 19.52 -10.36
CA ARG A 73 7.49 20.30 -10.16
C ARG A 73 8.57 19.51 -9.43
N ILE A 74 8.22 18.83 -8.34
CA ILE A 74 9.17 17.99 -7.59
C ILE A 74 9.73 16.88 -8.47
N LYS A 75 8.89 16.22 -9.28
CA LYS A 75 9.36 15.18 -10.21
C LYS A 75 10.34 15.73 -11.24
N HIS A 76 10.02 16.85 -11.90
CA HIS A 76 10.91 17.47 -12.87
C HIS A 76 12.23 17.92 -12.25
N PHE A 77 12.17 18.50 -11.06
CA PHE A 77 13.36 18.87 -10.33
C PHE A 77 14.22 17.65 -9.99
N ALA A 78 13.63 16.58 -9.46
CA ALA A 78 14.35 15.35 -9.13
C ALA A 78 14.99 14.70 -10.35
N THR A 79 14.30 14.67 -11.50
CA THR A 79 14.89 14.18 -12.76
C THR A 79 16.05 15.05 -13.22
N GLY A 80 15.94 16.38 -13.08
CA GLY A 80 17.02 17.30 -13.40
C GLY A 80 18.23 17.12 -12.49
N LEU A 81 18.00 16.91 -11.19
CA LEU A 81 19.04 16.65 -10.21
C LEU A 81 19.76 15.33 -10.52
N ALA A 82 19.02 14.25 -10.78
CA ALA A 82 19.60 12.96 -11.15
C ALA A 82 20.44 13.03 -12.43
N PHE A 83 19.92 13.68 -13.47
CA PHE A 83 20.65 13.89 -14.73
C PHE A 83 21.89 14.78 -14.54
N GLY A 84 21.75 15.87 -13.78
CA GLY A 84 22.87 16.75 -13.44
C GLY A 84 23.95 16.02 -12.63
N THR A 85 23.58 15.18 -11.66
CA THR A 85 24.54 14.35 -10.91
C THR A 85 25.24 13.36 -11.82
N LEU A 86 24.52 12.74 -12.76
CA LEU A 86 25.11 11.82 -13.74
C LEU A 86 26.13 12.57 -14.62
N LEU A 87 25.76 13.74 -15.15
CA LEU A 87 26.66 14.58 -15.95
C LEU A 87 27.89 15.01 -15.17
N ALA A 88 27.74 15.42 -13.90
CA ALA A 88 28.86 15.82 -13.05
C ALA A 88 29.81 14.64 -12.79
N LEU A 89 29.28 13.44 -12.55
CA LEU A 89 30.08 12.22 -12.42
C LEU A 89 30.83 11.89 -13.72
N PHE A 90 30.22 12.05 -14.88
CA PHE A 90 30.93 11.86 -16.16
C PHE A 90 32.00 12.94 -16.41
N ALA A 91 31.70 14.19 -16.09
CA ALA A 91 32.60 15.32 -16.36
C ALA A 91 33.80 15.38 -15.40
N PHE A 92 33.60 15.03 -14.13
CA PHE A 92 34.62 15.18 -13.07
C PHE A 92 35.02 13.87 -12.39
N GLY A 93 34.22 12.80 -12.51
CA GLY A 93 34.43 11.51 -11.84
C GLY A 93 35.11 10.43 -12.69
N ALA A 94 35.64 10.80 -13.86
CA ALA A 94 36.48 9.93 -14.71
C ALA A 94 37.95 10.40 -14.76
N MET A 95 38.42 11.08 -13.72
CA MET A 95 39.85 11.31 -13.50
C MET A 95 40.37 10.16 -12.63
N PRO A 96 41.12 9.18 -13.17
CA PRO A 96 41.76 8.13 -12.38
C PRO A 96 42.80 8.68 -11.40
#